data_AF-A0A4Z1E6M2-F1
#
_entry.id   AF-A0A4Z1E6M2-F1
#
_cell.length_a   1.000
_cell.length_b   1.000
_cell.length_c   1.000
_cell.angle_alpha   90.00
_cell.angle_beta   90.00
_cell.angle_gamma   90.00
#
_symmetry.space_group_name_H-M   'P 1'
#
loop_
_entity.id
_entity.type
_entity.pdbx_description
1 polymer ?
#
loop_
_entity_poly.entity_id
_entity_poly.type
_entity_poly.pdbx_seq_one_letter_code
_entity_poly.pdbx_strand_id
1 'polypeptide(L)'
;MAFTITIVEIDPVNILSPYWLNNSCSPFLESNTSSTCALGNLASYALNISSASDVITGLKFARERNFRLTIKNTGHDFLGRSTGAGSLVLWMHNLNDINILNYSSALYTGPAVHIGAGVQYTDFYPLTQNHGYKAVGGSCSGFGIAGGFTQGGGYGPLMGTCGVAADQVLEWEVVTATGQHLIISPTHHADLYWVLSGSGGGNFAVVLSVKVRVYNDGPVAGAAFSFKNGNTTAYWTAVGACFLLNFALLPDVTTTAIIDTALKPFFKKLEDLNISLEKSYITEVHVNFAESYDF
;
A
#
# COMPACT_ATOMS: atom_id res chain seq x y z
N MET A 1 16.15 0.01 14.43
CA MET A 1 16.37 -1.46 14.48
C MET A 1 15.23 -2.13 13.72
N ALA A 2 15.40 -2.34 12.41
CA ALA A 2 14.41 -2.97 11.55
C ALA A 2 14.54 -4.49 11.66
N PHE A 3 13.80 -5.11 12.58
CA PHE A 3 13.69 -6.57 12.64
C PHE A 3 12.77 -7.05 11.50
N THR A 4 13.40 -7.45 10.40
CA THR A 4 13.03 -8.54 9.48
C THR A 4 11.53 -8.84 9.31
N ILE A 5 10.83 -8.00 8.55
CA ILE A 5 9.52 -8.33 7.91
C ILE A 5 9.72 -9.14 6.61
N THR A 6 10.97 -9.31 6.16
CA THR A 6 11.31 -9.91 4.86
C THR A 6 10.95 -11.38 4.72
N ILE A 7 10.91 -12.16 5.81
CA ILE A 7 10.77 -13.64 5.72
C ILE A 7 9.37 -14.06 5.27
N VAL A 8 8.32 -13.34 5.67
CA VAL A 8 6.94 -13.74 5.37
C VAL A 8 6.53 -13.38 3.93
N GLU A 9 7.10 -12.30 3.40
CA GLU A 9 6.80 -11.81 2.06
C GLU A 9 7.37 -12.75 0.98
N ILE A 10 8.58 -13.28 1.21
CA ILE A 10 9.29 -14.20 0.30
C ILE A 10 8.84 -15.66 0.43
N ASP A 11 7.99 -16.00 1.41
CA ASP A 11 7.42 -17.35 1.54
C ASP A 11 6.20 -17.50 0.59
N PRO A 12 6.08 -18.60 -0.16
CA PRO A 12 5.00 -18.77 -1.15
C PRO A 12 3.57 -18.79 -0.58
N VAL A 13 3.38 -19.23 0.66
CA VAL A 13 2.04 -19.45 1.25
C VAL A 13 1.80 -18.66 2.53
N ASN A 14 2.86 -18.28 3.25
CA ASN A 14 2.74 -17.60 4.54
C ASN A 14 2.13 -16.19 4.41
N ILE A 15 1.49 -15.73 5.48
CA ILE A 15 0.85 -14.42 5.58
C ILE A 15 1.20 -13.74 6.89
N LEU A 16 1.03 -12.43 6.95
CA LEU A 16 1.48 -11.62 8.09
C LEU A 16 0.48 -11.59 9.25
N SER A 17 -0.81 -11.83 8.99
CA SER A 17 -1.85 -11.69 10.02
C SER A 17 -1.84 -12.86 11.01
N PRO A 18 -1.49 -12.65 12.30
CA PRO A 18 -1.47 -13.72 13.29
C PRO A 18 -2.86 -14.32 13.53
N TYR A 19 -3.91 -13.50 13.42
CA TYR A 19 -5.30 -13.94 13.52
C TYR A 19 -5.61 -15.03 12.49
N TRP A 20 -5.17 -14.85 11.24
CA TRP A 20 -5.42 -15.82 10.17
C TRP A 20 -4.45 -17.00 10.17
N LEU A 21 -3.23 -16.84 10.71
CA LEU A 21 -2.36 -17.99 11.00
C LEU A 21 -2.98 -18.91 12.06
N ASN A 22 -3.81 -18.36 12.95
CA ASN A 22 -4.64 -19.08 13.91
C ASN A 22 -3.85 -20.10 14.75
N ASN A 23 -2.59 -19.78 15.07
CA ASN A 23 -1.66 -20.66 15.79
C ASN A 23 -1.49 -22.07 15.18
N SER A 24 -1.80 -22.27 13.91
CA SER A 24 -1.73 -23.60 13.25
C SER A 24 -0.29 -24.10 13.13
N CYS A 25 0.67 -23.19 12.98
CA CYS A 25 2.10 -23.46 13.03
C CYS A 25 2.82 -22.20 13.54
N SER A 26 2.62 -21.88 14.83
CA SER A 26 3.19 -20.67 15.44
C SER A 26 4.50 -20.97 16.17
N PRO A 27 5.57 -20.18 15.95
CA PRO A 27 6.85 -20.36 16.64
C PRO A 27 6.80 -19.98 18.12
N PHE A 28 5.67 -19.41 18.59
CA PHE A 28 5.47 -18.97 19.97
C PHE A 28 4.68 -19.96 20.82
N LEU A 29 4.29 -21.11 20.25
CA LEU A 29 3.67 -22.19 21.03
C LEU A 29 4.76 -22.99 21.76
N GLU A 30 4.50 -23.32 23.02
CA GLU A 30 5.43 -24.08 23.84
C GLU A 30 5.68 -25.48 23.25
N SER A 31 6.95 -25.91 23.28
CA SER A 31 7.40 -27.24 22.80
C SER A 31 6.83 -28.42 23.60
N ASN A 32 6.19 -28.17 24.75
CA ASN A 32 5.53 -29.18 25.58
C ASN A 32 4.08 -29.47 25.15
N THR A 33 3.53 -28.71 24.21
CA THR A 33 2.20 -28.97 23.67
C THR A 33 2.32 -30.01 22.57
N SER A 34 1.39 -30.97 22.53
CA SER A 34 1.26 -31.93 21.43
C SER A 34 0.81 -31.27 20.12
N SER A 35 1.07 -29.97 19.93
CA SER A 35 0.69 -29.22 18.74
C SER A 35 1.59 -29.59 17.59
N THR A 36 1.03 -30.26 16.59
CA THR A 36 1.69 -30.48 15.31
C THR A 36 1.57 -29.22 14.45
N CYS A 37 2.67 -28.77 13.85
CA CYS A 37 2.63 -27.73 12.82
C CYS A 37 1.73 -28.19 11.68
N ALA A 38 0.64 -27.46 11.45
CA ALA A 38 -0.32 -27.69 10.39
C ALA A 38 -0.49 -26.43 9.54
N LEU A 39 -0.84 -26.61 8.27
CA LEU A 39 -1.08 -25.48 7.35
C LEU A 39 -2.24 -24.59 7.82
N GLY A 40 -3.28 -25.18 8.42
CA GLY A 40 -4.47 -24.46 8.86
C GLY A 40 -5.12 -23.69 7.71
N ASN A 41 -5.12 -22.37 7.80
CA ASN A 41 -5.69 -21.49 6.78
C ASN A 41 -4.78 -21.24 5.58
N LEU A 42 -3.53 -21.67 5.61
CA LEU A 42 -2.58 -21.49 4.50
C LEU A 42 -2.96 -22.35 3.29
N ALA A 43 -2.56 -21.86 2.11
CA ALA A 43 -2.69 -22.62 0.87
C ALA A 43 -1.90 -23.93 0.93
N SER A 44 -2.41 -24.98 0.28
CA SER A 44 -1.73 -26.28 0.22
C SER A 44 -0.62 -26.32 -0.83
N TYR A 45 -0.79 -25.55 -1.90
CA TYR A 45 0.19 -25.43 -2.98
C TYR A 45 0.32 -23.98 -3.42
N ALA A 46 1.52 -23.61 -3.86
CA ALA A 46 1.77 -22.32 -4.47
C ALA A 46 2.31 -22.50 -5.89
N LEU A 47 1.78 -21.72 -6.83
CA LEU A 47 2.34 -21.56 -8.15
C LEU A 47 3.12 -20.24 -8.17
N ASN A 48 4.45 -20.36 -8.34
CA ASN A 48 5.30 -19.18 -8.51
C ASN A 48 5.05 -18.59 -9.90
N ILE A 49 4.47 -17.39 -9.94
CA ILE A 49 4.13 -16.72 -11.20
C ILE A 49 5.32 -15.91 -11.70
N SER A 50 5.76 -16.23 -12.91
CA SER A 50 6.81 -15.49 -13.63
C SER A 50 6.28 -14.82 -14.90
N SER A 51 5.06 -15.15 -15.34
CA SER A 51 4.48 -14.65 -16.58
C SER A 51 2.96 -14.81 -16.64
N ALA A 52 2.34 -14.17 -17.63
CA ALA A 52 0.92 -14.35 -17.94
C ALA A 52 0.56 -15.83 -18.20
N SER A 53 1.44 -16.61 -18.85
CA SER A 53 1.16 -18.01 -19.16
C SER A 53 1.06 -18.90 -17.91
N ASP A 54 1.80 -18.58 -16.85
CA ASP A 54 1.70 -19.30 -15.58
C ASP A 54 0.33 -19.06 -14.93
N VAL A 55 -0.14 -17.81 -14.97
CA VAL A 55 -1.48 -17.46 -14.47
C VAL A 55 -2.57 -18.16 -15.27
N ILE A 56 -2.50 -18.11 -16.61
CA ILE A 56 -3.47 -18.78 -17.49
C ILE A 56 -3.49 -20.29 -17.21
N THR A 57 -2.32 -20.90 -17.05
CA THR A 57 -2.18 -22.33 -16.74
C THR A 57 -2.74 -22.66 -15.35
N GLY A 58 -2.44 -21.85 -14.33
CA GLY A 58 -2.94 -22.01 -12.97
C GLY A 58 -4.46 -21.88 -12.89
N LEU A 59 -5.04 -20.89 -13.58
CA LEU A 59 -6.49 -20.72 -13.68
C LEU A 59 -7.17 -21.91 -14.37
N LYS A 60 -6.59 -22.39 -15.47
CA LYS A 60 -7.09 -23.57 -16.18
C LYS A 60 -7.05 -24.82 -15.30
N PHE A 61 -5.90 -25.08 -14.66
CA PHE A 61 -5.74 -26.23 -13.76
C PHE A 61 -6.72 -26.18 -12.59
N ALA A 62 -6.86 -25.02 -11.94
CA ALA A 62 -7.79 -24.87 -10.82
C ALA A 62 -9.24 -25.16 -11.24
N ARG A 63 -9.64 -24.70 -12.43
CA ARG A 63 -10.98 -24.96 -13.00
C ARG A 63 -11.20 -26.43 -13.32
N GLU A 64 -10.24 -27.08 -13.99
CA GLU A 64 -10.34 -28.49 -14.40
C GLU A 64 -10.31 -29.46 -13.21
N ARG A 65 -9.63 -29.08 -12.12
CA ARG A 65 -9.48 -29.91 -10.91
C ARG A 65 -10.36 -29.48 -9.75
N ASN A 66 -11.17 -28.44 -9.93
CA ASN A 66 -12.02 -27.86 -8.89
C ASN A 66 -11.25 -27.46 -7.62
N PHE A 67 -10.04 -26.89 -7.78
CA PHE A 67 -9.31 -26.30 -6.67
C PHE A 67 -9.83 -24.89 -6.38
N ARG A 68 -9.94 -24.56 -5.09
CA ARG A 68 -10.04 -23.17 -4.66
C ARG A 68 -8.76 -22.44 -5.06
N LEU A 69 -8.89 -21.34 -5.78
CA LEU A 69 -7.78 -20.45 -6.09
C LEU A 69 -7.70 -19.33 -5.05
N THR A 70 -6.49 -18.98 -4.64
CA THR A 70 -6.20 -17.75 -3.89
C THR A 70 -5.10 -16.97 -4.61
N ILE A 71 -5.01 -15.66 -4.39
CA ILE A 71 -3.96 -14.82 -4.99
C ILE A 71 -3.19 -14.17 -3.85
N LYS A 72 -1.89 -14.38 -3.80
CA LYS A 72 -1.01 -13.78 -2.79
C LYS A 72 0.07 -12.96 -3.47
N ASN A 73 0.14 -11.69 -3.08
CA ASN A 73 1.32 -10.87 -3.30
C ASN A 73 2.23 -10.99 -2.07
N THR A 74 2.17 -10.03 -1.14
CA THR A 74 3.06 -9.98 0.04
C THR A 74 2.50 -10.72 1.26
N GLY A 75 1.19 -10.99 1.31
CA GLY A 75 0.54 -11.60 2.47
C GLY A 75 0.12 -10.61 3.57
N HIS A 76 0.13 -9.31 3.28
CA HIS A 76 -0.25 -8.22 4.20
C HIS A 76 -1.75 -8.10 4.49
N ASP A 77 -2.61 -8.90 3.86
CA ASP A 77 -4.05 -8.71 3.97
C ASP A 77 -4.58 -9.01 5.39
N PHE A 78 -5.15 -7.98 6.04
CA PHE A 78 -5.71 -8.11 7.39
C PHE A 78 -6.96 -8.99 7.45
N LEU A 79 -7.66 -9.15 6.33
CA LEU A 79 -8.92 -9.88 6.21
C LEU A 79 -8.73 -11.33 5.71
N GLY A 80 -7.50 -11.79 5.57
CA GLY A 80 -7.19 -13.17 5.15
C GLY A 80 -7.52 -13.47 3.69
N ARG A 81 -7.75 -12.45 2.85
CA ARG A 81 -8.15 -12.60 1.44
C ARG A 81 -7.06 -13.19 0.56
N SER A 82 -5.79 -13.12 0.99
CA SER A 82 -4.65 -13.73 0.28
C SER A 82 -4.32 -15.14 0.75
N THR A 83 -5.19 -15.80 1.51
CA THR A 83 -4.99 -17.18 1.98
C THR A 83 -6.28 -18.01 1.89
N GLY A 84 -6.16 -19.33 2.08
CA GLY A 84 -7.30 -20.23 2.08
C GLY A 84 -6.90 -21.69 2.29
N ALA A 85 -7.51 -22.34 3.27
CA ALA A 85 -7.31 -23.75 3.53
C ALA A 85 -7.61 -24.58 2.27
N GLY A 86 -6.70 -25.50 1.91
CA GLY A 86 -6.86 -26.39 0.77
C GLY A 86 -6.72 -25.72 -0.61
N SER A 87 -6.29 -24.45 -0.67
CA SER A 87 -6.20 -23.72 -1.94
C SER A 87 -4.89 -23.98 -2.71
N LEU A 88 -4.96 -23.69 -4.01
CA LEU A 88 -3.81 -23.37 -4.85
C LEU A 88 -3.65 -21.84 -4.87
N VAL A 89 -2.52 -21.33 -4.36
CA VAL A 89 -2.23 -19.89 -4.41
C VAL A 89 -1.43 -19.54 -5.66
N LEU A 90 -1.89 -18.51 -6.39
CA LEU A 90 -1.06 -17.81 -7.37
C LEU A 90 -0.19 -16.82 -6.60
N TRP A 91 1.11 -17.09 -6.55
CA TRP A 91 2.07 -16.27 -5.82
C TRP A 91 2.74 -15.28 -6.78
N MET A 92 2.35 -14.01 -6.65
CA MET A 92 2.67 -12.94 -7.60
C MET A 92 3.99 -12.21 -7.29
N HIS A 93 4.60 -12.51 -6.13
CA HIS A 93 5.72 -11.77 -5.54
C HIS A 93 6.96 -11.68 -6.43
N ASN A 94 7.14 -12.56 -7.42
CA ASN A 94 8.34 -12.55 -8.27
C ASN A 94 8.18 -11.76 -9.57
N LEU A 95 7.01 -11.13 -9.81
CA LEU A 95 6.80 -10.18 -10.90
C LEU A 95 7.33 -8.80 -10.50
N ASN A 96 8.66 -8.65 -10.43
CA ASN A 96 9.34 -7.50 -9.85
C ASN A 96 9.91 -6.50 -10.88
N ASP A 97 9.42 -6.54 -12.12
CA ASP A 97 9.83 -5.57 -13.13
C ASP A 97 9.34 -4.16 -12.76
N ILE A 98 10.23 -3.17 -12.87
CA ILE A 98 9.93 -1.80 -12.48
C ILE A 98 10.77 -0.82 -13.29
N ASN A 99 10.12 0.15 -13.95
CA ASN A 99 10.82 1.13 -14.76
C ASN A 99 10.06 2.44 -14.91
N ILE A 100 10.80 3.54 -14.95
CA ILE A 100 10.28 4.86 -15.35
C ILE A 100 9.99 4.85 -16.85
N LEU A 101 8.91 5.53 -17.25
CA LEU A 101 8.55 5.73 -18.64
C LEU A 101 7.83 7.07 -18.85
N ASN A 102 7.87 7.58 -20.07
CA ASN A 102 7.01 8.69 -20.48
C ASN A 102 5.74 8.12 -21.09
N TYR A 103 4.61 8.36 -20.43
CA TYR A 103 3.31 7.88 -20.87
C TYR A 103 2.59 8.95 -21.68
N SER A 104 1.84 8.52 -22.69
CA SER A 104 1.02 9.41 -23.52
C SER A 104 -0.29 8.74 -23.90
N SER A 105 -1.39 9.42 -23.63
CA SER A 105 -2.77 9.01 -23.97
C SER A 105 -3.65 10.24 -24.09
N ALA A 106 -4.92 10.05 -24.47
CA ALA A 106 -5.89 11.15 -24.49
C ALA A 106 -6.16 11.79 -23.12
N LEU A 107 -5.90 11.08 -22.01
CA LEU A 107 -6.25 11.52 -20.65
C LEU A 107 -5.04 11.94 -19.82
N TYR A 108 -3.83 11.55 -20.21
CA TYR A 108 -2.61 11.84 -19.48
C TYR A 108 -1.39 11.77 -20.39
N THR A 109 -0.53 12.77 -20.29
CA THR A 109 0.80 12.81 -20.88
C THR A 109 1.78 13.28 -19.81
N GLY A 110 2.79 12.47 -19.50
CA GLY A 110 3.73 12.79 -18.42
C GLY A 110 4.53 11.58 -17.95
N PRO A 111 5.35 11.77 -16.90
CA PRO A 111 6.15 10.70 -16.33
C PRO A 111 5.26 9.68 -15.60
N ALA A 112 5.56 8.41 -15.81
CA ALA A 112 4.86 7.29 -15.20
C ALA A 112 5.85 6.19 -14.82
N VAL A 113 5.36 5.21 -14.08
CA VAL A 113 6.14 4.03 -13.70
C VAL A 113 5.35 2.79 -14.07
N HIS A 114 6.00 1.86 -14.77
CA HIS A 114 5.52 0.49 -14.90
C HIS A 114 5.96 -0.31 -13.67
N ILE A 115 5.03 -1.04 -13.09
CA ILE A 115 5.18 -1.72 -11.80
C ILE A 115 4.60 -3.13 -11.95
N GLY A 116 5.46 -4.14 -11.94
CA GLY A 116 5.05 -5.55 -11.87
C GLY A 116 4.29 -5.86 -10.59
N ALA A 117 3.46 -6.92 -10.61
CA ALA A 117 2.55 -7.24 -9.52
C ALA A 117 3.25 -7.49 -8.17
N GLY A 118 4.50 -7.97 -8.19
CA GLY A 118 5.30 -8.30 -7.02
C GLY A 118 6.03 -7.11 -6.39
N VAL A 119 6.16 -5.99 -7.12
CA VAL A 119 6.92 -4.81 -6.66
C VAL A 119 6.34 -4.25 -5.36
N GLN A 120 7.25 -3.99 -4.42
CA GLN A 120 6.97 -3.41 -3.11
C GLN A 120 7.48 -1.96 -3.02
N TYR A 121 7.03 -1.23 -2.00
CA TYR A 121 7.48 0.14 -1.76
C TYR A 121 8.97 0.26 -1.46
N THR A 122 9.60 -0.82 -0.97
CA THR A 122 11.06 -0.94 -0.81
C THR A 122 11.84 -0.69 -2.10
N ASP A 123 11.27 -1.05 -3.26
CA ASP A 123 11.93 -0.89 -4.56
C ASP A 123 11.43 0.35 -5.30
N PHE A 124 10.14 0.65 -5.19
CA PHE A 124 9.50 1.75 -5.90
C PHE A 124 9.94 3.13 -5.43
N TYR A 125 9.99 3.39 -4.11
CA TYR A 125 10.35 4.72 -3.63
C TYR A 125 11.80 5.10 -3.96
N PRO A 126 12.80 4.23 -3.78
CA PRO A 126 14.16 4.53 -4.23
C PRO A 126 14.24 4.77 -5.74
N LEU A 127 13.50 4.00 -6.55
CA LEU A 127 13.46 4.22 -8.00
C LEU A 127 12.94 5.61 -8.35
N THR A 128 11.79 6.01 -7.81
CA THR A 128 11.18 7.31 -8.14
C THR A 128 12.02 8.47 -7.62
N GLN A 129 12.54 8.36 -6.39
CA GLN A 129 13.42 9.36 -5.78
C GLN A 129 14.68 9.61 -6.61
N ASN A 130 15.35 8.54 -7.06
CA ASN A 130 16.56 8.64 -7.88
C ASN A 130 16.32 9.31 -9.25
N HIS A 131 15.07 9.38 -9.69
CA HIS A 131 14.66 10.05 -10.93
C HIS A 131 14.02 11.43 -10.68
N GLY A 132 14.04 11.94 -9.45
CA GLY A 132 13.48 13.24 -9.10
C GLY A 132 11.95 13.25 -9.08
N TYR A 133 11.33 12.10 -8.80
CA TYR A 133 9.88 11.97 -8.72
C TYR A 133 9.39 11.55 -7.33
N LYS A 134 8.28 12.15 -6.90
CA LYS A 134 7.43 11.67 -5.81
C LYS A 134 6.26 10.86 -6.36
N ALA A 135 5.82 9.88 -5.58
CA ALA A 135 4.77 8.97 -5.98
C ALA A 135 3.79 8.67 -4.84
N VAL A 136 2.51 8.54 -5.19
CA VAL A 136 1.47 8.18 -4.22
C VAL A 136 1.67 6.74 -3.76
N GLY A 137 1.69 6.54 -2.44
CA GLY A 137 1.77 5.22 -1.86
C GLY A 137 1.57 5.20 -0.35
N GLY A 138 1.71 4.02 0.24
CA GLY A 138 1.53 3.80 1.67
C GLY A 138 2.79 4.07 2.48
N SER A 139 2.63 4.19 3.80
CA SER A 139 3.72 4.50 4.72
C SER A 139 4.59 3.32 5.13
N CYS A 140 4.31 2.12 4.61
CA CYS A 140 4.98 0.90 5.02
C CYS A 140 5.65 0.25 3.81
N SER A 141 6.95 0.02 3.92
CA SER A 141 7.82 -0.41 2.83
C SER A 141 7.48 -1.80 2.26
N GLY A 142 6.95 -2.71 3.09
CA GLY A 142 6.59 -4.08 2.70
C GLY A 142 5.32 -4.24 1.85
N PHE A 143 4.55 -3.17 1.61
CA PHE A 143 3.28 -3.29 0.90
C PHE A 143 3.49 -3.47 -0.60
N GLY A 144 2.79 -4.45 -1.19
CA GLY A 144 2.78 -4.68 -2.63
C GLY A 144 1.87 -3.67 -3.34
N ILE A 145 2.46 -2.88 -4.22
CA ILE A 145 1.86 -1.64 -4.76
C ILE A 145 0.70 -1.96 -5.69
N ALA A 146 0.97 -2.78 -6.71
CA ALA A 146 0.00 -3.22 -7.72
C ALA A 146 -1.07 -4.19 -7.17
N GLY A 147 -0.88 -4.69 -5.95
CA GLY A 147 -1.78 -5.63 -5.30
C GLY A 147 -3.02 -4.96 -4.69
N GLY A 148 -3.47 -5.52 -3.57
CA GLY A 148 -4.65 -5.05 -2.86
C GLY A 148 -4.59 -3.59 -2.38
N PHE A 149 -3.39 -2.99 -2.31
CA PHE A 149 -3.23 -1.58 -1.93
C PHE A 149 -3.86 -0.65 -2.98
N THR A 150 -3.33 -0.64 -4.20
CA THR A 150 -3.86 0.23 -5.27
C THR A 150 -5.26 -0.23 -5.70
N GLN A 151 -5.49 -1.55 -5.79
CA GLN A 151 -6.80 -2.07 -6.19
C GLN A 151 -7.92 -1.72 -5.19
N GLY A 152 -7.58 -1.48 -3.91
CA GLY A 152 -8.52 -1.11 -2.86
C GLY A 152 -8.59 0.39 -2.55
N GLY A 153 -7.99 1.25 -3.38
CA GLY A 153 -7.92 2.69 -3.17
C GLY A 153 -6.50 3.15 -2.84
N GLY A 154 -5.96 2.71 -1.71
CA GLY A 154 -4.59 3.01 -1.29
C GLY A 154 -4.41 4.45 -0.82
N TYR A 155 -4.42 4.65 0.51
CA TYR A 155 -4.24 5.96 1.12
C TYR A 155 -2.79 6.20 1.55
N GLY A 156 -2.41 7.46 1.68
CA GLY A 156 -1.10 7.86 2.18
C GLY A 156 -0.93 9.36 2.26
N PRO A 157 0.25 9.85 2.68
CA PRO A 157 0.52 11.27 2.93
C PRO A 157 0.24 12.20 1.74
N LEU A 158 0.41 11.72 0.50
CA LEU A 158 0.14 12.52 -0.71
C LEU A 158 -1.35 12.54 -1.12
N MET A 159 -2.25 11.86 -0.42
CA MET A 159 -3.64 11.75 -0.88
C MET A 159 -4.38 13.09 -0.94
N GLY A 160 -4.01 14.04 -0.08
CA GLY A 160 -4.61 15.38 -0.06
C GLY A 160 -4.25 16.24 -1.27
N THR A 161 -3.14 15.96 -1.96
CA THR A 161 -2.64 16.75 -3.09
C THR A 161 -2.70 16.00 -4.42
N CYS A 162 -2.51 14.67 -4.40
CA CYS A 162 -2.43 13.84 -5.58
C CYS A 162 -3.64 12.90 -5.76
N GLY A 163 -4.49 12.73 -4.75
CA GLY A 163 -5.53 11.69 -4.73
C GLY A 163 -5.01 10.33 -4.23
N VAL A 164 -5.87 9.31 -4.20
CA VAL A 164 -5.49 7.97 -3.73
C VAL A 164 -4.68 7.20 -4.78
N ALA A 165 -4.09 6.06 -4.41
CA ALA A 165 -3.28 5.25 -5.34
C ALA A 165 -4.10 4.78 -6.55
N ALA A 166 -5.37 4.41 -6.36
CA ALA A 166 -6.29 4.04 -7.44
C ALA A 166 -6.48 5.16 -8.46
N ASP A 167 -6.49 6.43 -8.01
CA ASP A 167 -6.61 7.58 -8.92
C ASP A 167 -5.38 7.73 -9.83
N GLN A 168 -4.24 7.14 -9.45
CA GLN A 168 -2.98 7.24 -10.19
C GLN A 168 -2.88 6.29 -11.36
N VAL A 169 -3.78 5.31 -11.45
CA VAL A 169 -3.65 4.22 -12.41
C VAL A 169 -3.96 4.68 -13.83
N LEU A 170 -3.02 4.44 -14.72
CA LEU A 170 -3.14 4.69 -16.16
C LEU A 170 -3.60 3.44 -16.89
N GLU A 171 -2.99 2.29 -16.57
CA GLU A 171 -3.30 0.99 -17.17
C GLU A 171 -3.11 -0.14 -16.17
N TRP A 172 -3.89 -1.21 -16.34
CA TRP A 172 -3.63 -2.51 -15.72
C TRP A 172 -3.32 -3.54 -16.81
N GLU A 173 -2.34 -4.39 -16.56
CA GLU A 173 -2.14 -5.63 -17.31
C GLU A 173 -2.71 -6.79 -16.49
N VAL A 174 -3.61 -7.56 -17.07
CA VAL A 174 -4.41 -8.54 -16.33
C VAL A 174 -4.61 -9.84 -17.10
N VAL A 175 -4.86 -10.91 -16.35
CA VAL A 175 -5.45 -12.16 -16.87
C VAL A 175 -6.83 -12.32 -16.26
N THR A 176 -7.86 -12.39 -17.12
CA THR A 176 -9.24 -12.61 -16.69
C THR A 176 -9.45 -14.05 -16.20
N ALA A 177 -10.54 -14.29 -15.49
CA ALA A 177 -10.89 -15.64 -15.04
C ALA A 177 -11.03 -16.67 -16.20
N THR A 178 -11.36 -16.21 -17.42
CA THR A 178 -11.44 -17.05 -18.62
C THR A 178 -10.07 -17.34 -19.25
N GLY A 179 -9.01 -16.65 -18.83
CA GLY A 179 -7.64 -16.82 -19.32
C GLY A 179 -7.25 -15.83 -20.41
N GLN A 180 -7.99 -14.73 -20.59
CA GLN A 180 -7.62 -13.68 -21.55
C GLN A 180 -6.58 -12.75 -20.92
N HIS A 181 -5.46 -12.56 -21.61
CA HIS A 181 -4.42 -11.58 -21.23
C HIS A 181 -4.74 -10.24 -21.89
N LEU A 182 -5.01 -9.22 -21.08
CA LEU A 182 -5.49 -7.90 -21.52
C LEU A 182 -4.62 -6.79 -20.94
N ILE A 183 -4.50 -5.71 -21.70
CA ILE A 183 -4.13 -4.39 -21.18
C ILE A 183 -5.42 -3.56 -21.17
N ILE A 184 -5.76 -3.02 -20.01
CA ILE A 184 -7.00 -2.26 -19.80
C ILE A 184 -6.68 -0.85 -19.34
N SER A 185 -7.54 0.10 -19.70
CA SER A 185 -7.38 1.53 -19.43
C SER A 185 -8.75 2.21 -19.39
N PRO A 186 -8.85 3.52 -19.06
CA PRO A 186 -10.12 4.22 -19.09
C PRO A 186 -10.84 4.20 -20.45
N THR A 187 -10.12 3.91 -21.54
CA THR A 187 -10.66 3.89 -22.92
C THR A 187 -10.73 2.48 -23.53
N HIS A 188 -10.18 1.46 -22.85
CA HIS A 188 -10.14 0.07 -23.32
C HIS A 188 -10.51 -0.87 -22.17
N HIS A 189 -11.64 -1.59 -22.26
CA HIS A 189 -12.22 -2.36 -21.14
C HIS A 189 -12.43 -1.47 -19.89
N ALA A 190 -13.06 -0.32 -20.09
CA ALA A 190 -13.22 0.73 -19.09
C ALA A 190 -13.98 0.28 -17.83
N ASP A 191 -14.90 -0.68 -17.99
CA ASP A 191 -15.63 -1.33 -16.90
C ASP A 191 -14.69 -2.14 -16.00
N LEU A 192 -13.80 -2.97 -16.59
CA LEU A 192 -12.81 -3.73 -15.84
C LEU A 192 -11.75 -2.82 -15.21
N TYR A 193 -11.34 -1.76 -15.91
CA TYR A 193 -10.45 -0.73 -15.36
C TYR A 193 -11.08 -0.07 -14.13
N TRP A 194 -12.35 0.35 -14.25
CA TRP A 194 -13.06 1.04 -13.17
C TRP A 194 -13.17 0.17 -11.92
N VAL A 195 -13.54 -1.11 -12.04
CA VAL A 195 -13.61 -2.00 -10.87
C VAL A 195 -12.24 -2.27 -10.27
N LEU A 196 -11.19 -2.48 -11.08
CA LEU A 196 -9.85 -2.73 -10.52
C LEU A 196 -9.23 -1.49 -9.85
N SER A 197 -9.68 -0.29 -10.20
CA SER A 197 -9.23 0.96 -9.59
C SER A 197 -10.10 1.37 -8.38
N GLY A 198 -10.30 0.46 -7.40
CA GLY A 198 -10.87 0.82 -6.09
C GLY A 198 -11.76 -0.22 -5.40
N SER A 199 -12.20 -1.28 -6.09
CA SER A 199 -13.12 -2.28 -5.50
C SER A 199 -12.46 -3.30 -4.55
N GLY A 200 -11.12 -3.35 -4.54
CA GLY A 200 -10.33 -4.32 -3.79
C GLY A 200 -9.83 -5.48 -4.66
N GLY A 201 -8.61 -5.93 -4.38
CA GLY A 201 -7.94 -6.94 -5.20
C GLY A 201 -8.44 -8.37 -4.99
N GLY A 202 -8.18 -9.21 -5.99
CA GLY A 202 -8.39 -10.67 -5.93
C GLY A 202 -9.75 -11.19 -6.43
N ASN A 203 -10.60 -10.34 -7.01
CA ASN A 203 -11.99 -10.72 -7.36
C ASN A 203 -12.32 -10.67 -8.87
N PHE A 204 -11.74 -9.72 -9.63
CA PHE A 204 -12.18 -9.45 -11.00
C PHE A 204 -11.21 -9.98 -12.07
N ALA A 205 -9.91 -9.88 -11.82
CA ALA A 205 -8.86 -10.43 -12.66
C ALA A 205 -7.57 -10.62 -11.86
N VAL A 206 -6.62 -11.40 -12.38
CA VAL A 206 -5.27 -11.49 -11.84
C VAL A 206 -4.44 -10.37 -12.44
N VAL A 207 -3.97 -9.42 -11.62
CA VAL A 207 -3.11 -8.32 -12.06
C VAL A 207 -1.67 -8.83 -12.23
N LEU A 208 -1.07 -8.54 -13.38
CA LEU A 208 0.33 -8.82 -13.71
C LEU A 208 1.21 -7.58 -13.54
N SER A 209 0.70 -6.41 -13.91
CA SER A 209 1.37 -5.13 -13.75
C SER A 209 0.40 -3.96 -13.74
N VAL A 210 0.88 -2.80 -13.30
CA VAL A 210 0.16 -1.52 -13.34
C VAL A 210 1.08 -0.42 -13.86
N LYS A 211 0.52 0.55 -14.58
CA LYS A 211 1.20 1.81 -14.87
C LYS A 211 0.56 2.91 -14.05
N VAL A 212 1.36 3.67 -13.32
CA VAL A 212 0.88 4.77 -12.46
C VAL A 212 1.56 6.09 -12.77
N ARG A 213 0.85 7.20 -12.57
CA ARG A 213 1.41 8.55 -12.62
C ARG A 213 2.44 8.76 -11.52
N VAL A 214 3.46 9.55 -11.82
CA VAL A 214 4.35 10.14 -10.81
C VAL A 214 4.45 11.65 -11.01
N TYR A 215 4.97 12.34 -10.01
CA TYR A 215 4.99 13.79 -9.93
C TYR A 215 6.40 14.26 -9.68
N ASN A 216 6.75 15.46 -10.14
CA ASN A 216 8.05 16.06 -9.79
C ASN A 216 8.19 16.14 -8.27
N ASP A 217 9.32 15.66 -7.78
CA ASP A 217 9.65 15.74 -6.35
C ASP A 217 10.09 17.16 -5.98
N GLY A 218 10.10 17.43 -4.68
CA GLY A 218 10.57 18.68 -4.12
C GLY A 218 10.61 18.63 -2.60
N PRO A 219 11.02 19.73 -1.94
CA PRO A 219 11.11 19.77 -0.49
C PRO A 219 9.78 19.46 0.17
N VAL A 220 9.82 18.65 1.23
CA VAL A 220 8.63 18.29 2.02
C VAL A 220 8.89 18.67 3.46
N ALA A 221 8.06 19.57 4.00
CA ALA A 221 8.17 19.98 5.38
C ALA A 221 7.18 19.20 6.27
N GLY A 222 7.67 18.73 7.41
CA GLY A 222 6.96 17.91 8.39
C GLY A 222 6.89 18.59 9.76
N ALA A 223 5.91 18.15 10.55
CA ALA A 223 5.54 18.74 11.83
C ALA A 223 5.16 17.63 12.82
N ALA A 224 5.77 17.59 13.99
CA ALA A 224 5.43 16.62 15.03
C ALA A 224 5.23 17.29 16.39
N PHE A 225 4.08 17.05 17.02
CA PHE A 225 3.76 17.46 18.38
C PHE A 225 2.93 16.40 19.10
N SER A 226 3.01 16.36 20.43
CA SER A 226 2.14 15.56 21.28
C SER A 226 1.65 16.39 22.46
N PHE A 227 0.42 16.13 22.90
CA PHE A 227 -0.15 16.73 24.10
C PHE A 227 -0.99 15.69 24.84
N LYS A 228 -1.13 15.86 26.14
CA LYS A 228 -2.04 15.08 26.99
C LYS A 228 -2.87 16.03 27.84
N ASN A 229 -4.08 15.60 28.20
CA ASN A 229 -4.87 16.29 29.20
C ASN A 229 -5.71 15.29 29.99
N GLY A 230 -5.71 15.40 31.32
CA GLY A 230 -6.59 14.59 32.18
C GLY A 230 -8.06 15.02 32.10
N ASN A 231 -8.35 16.24 31.63
CA ASN A 231 -9.70 16.70 31.35
C ASN A 231 -10.16 16.21 29.97
N THR A 232 -11.08 15.24 29.96
CA THR A 232 -11.63 14.62 28.75
C THR A 232 -12.28 15.62 27.79
N THR A 233 -13.03 16.60 28.31
CA THR A 233 -13.69 17.62 27.47
C THR A 233 -12.67 18.53 26.79
N ALA A 234 -11.67 18.99 27.54
CA ALA A 234 -10.60 19.82 26.99
C ALA A 234 -9.75 19.04 25.97
N TYR A 235 -9.44 17.77 26.27
CA TYR A 235 -8.75 16.88 25.34
C TYR A 235 -9.49 16.74 24.00
N TRP A 236 -10.77 16.36 24.02
CA TRP A 236 -11.54 16.21 22.77
C TRP A 236 -11.79 17.53 22.06
N THR A 237 -11.90 18.64 22.78
CA THR A 237 -11.98 19.98 22.17
C THR A 237 -10.68 20.32 21.43
N ALA A 238 -9.52 20.01 22.00
CA ALA A 238 -8.22 20.18 21.35
C ALA A 238 -8.05 19.26 20.14
N VAL A 239 -8.42 17.98 20.26
CA VAL A 239 -8.42 17.04 19.14
C VAL A 239 -9.30 17.55 17.99
N GLY A 240 -10.51 18.01 18.30
CA GLY A 240 -11.41 18.62 17.30
C GLY A 240 -10.80 19.87 16.65
N ALA A 241 -10.18 20.75 17.43
CA ALA A 241 -9.47 21.92 16.88
C ALA A 241 -8.29 21.52 15.99
N CYS A 242 -7.58 20.43 16.33
CA CYS A 242 -6.52 19.87 15.51
C CYS A 242 -7.04 19.27 14.19
N PHE A 243 -8.21 18.63 14.20
CA PHE A 243 -8.85 18.16 12.97
C PHE A 243 -9.40 19.31 12.10
N LEU A 244 -9.86 20.39 12.73
CA LEU A 244 -10.37 21.59 12.06
C LEU A 244 -9.26 22.51 11.54
N LEU A 245 -8.02 22.34 11.98
CA LEU A 245 -6.86 22.76 11.20
C LEU A 245 -6.93 21.98 9.89
N ASN A 246 -7.60 22.57 8.90
CA ASN A 246 -7.67 22.02 7.56
C ASN A 246 -6.23 21.92 7.03
N PHE A 247 -5.61 20.74 7.13
CA PHE A 247 -4.44 20.39 6.31
C PHE A 247 -4.77 20.49 4.81
N ALA A 248 -6.06 20.54 4.45
CA ALA A 248 -6.55 20.91 3.13
C ALA A 248 -6.20 22.34 2.68
N LEU A 249 -5.74 23.22 3.58
CA LEU A 249 -5.35 24.60 3.27
C LEU A 249 -3.84 24.81 3.11
N LEU A 250 -3.05 23.73 3.19
CA LEU A 250 -1.62 23.78 2.96
C LEU A 250 -1.20 22.85 1.81
N PRO A 251 -1.63 23.12 0.56
CA PRO A 251 -0.94 22.51 -0.57
C PRO A 251 0.53 22.92 -0.52
N ASP A 252 1.43 21.95 -0.65
CA ASP A 252 2.86 22.17 -0.84
C ASP A 252 3.57 22.92 0.31
N VAL A 253 3.47 22.38 1.53
CA VAL A 253 4.33 22.82 2.65
C VAL A 253 5.78 22.44 2.35
N THR A 254 6.53 23.40 1.86
CA THR A 254 7.96 23.27 1.51
C THR A 254 8.89 23.92 2.52
N THR A 255 8.35 24.64 3.52
CA THR A 255 9.14 25.36 4.54
C THR A 255 8.51 25.25 5.94
N THR A 256 9.34 25.33 6.98
CA THR A 256 8.88 25.33 8.37
C THR A 256 8.04 26.56 8.73
N ALA A 257 8.34 27.72 8.14
CA ALA A 257 7.61 28.97 8.40
C ALA A 257 6.12 28.90 8.02
N ILE A 258 5.78 28.16 6.95
CA ILE A 258 4.40 27.89 6.55
C ILE A 258 3.70 27.07 7.64
N ILE A 259 4.37 26.02 8.13
CA ILE A 259 3.82 25.18 9.20
C ILE A 259 3.64 25.97 10.49
N ASP A 260 4.65 26.72 10.90
CA ASP A 260 4.61 27.53 12.13
C ASP A 260 3.45 28.52 12.08
N THR A 261 3.22 29.13 10.92
CA THR A 261 2.11 30.06 10.72
C THR A 261 0.76 29.36 10.80
N ALA A 262 0.63 28.18 10.21
CA ALA A 262 -0.60 27.40 10.22
C ALA A 262 -0.94 26.82 11.61
N LEU A 263 0.06 26.43 12.40
CA LEU A 263 -0.15 25.84 13.73
C LEU A 263 -0.34 26.88 14.85
N LYS A 264 0.03 28.15 14.64
CA LYS A 264 -0.15 29.23 15.64
C LYS A 264 -1.56 29.29 16.24
N PRO A 265 -2.67 29.29 15.46
CA PRO A 265 -4.02 29.33 16.03
C PRO A 265 -4.33 28.11 16.90
N PHE A 266 -3.78 26.95 16.55
CA PHE A 266 -3.98 25.73 17.31
C PHE A 266 -3.19 25.73 18.62
N PHE A 267 -1.93 26.16 18.61
CA PHE A 267 -1.17 26.30 19.85
C PHE A 267 -1.81 27.32 20.79
N LYS A 268 -2.35 28.42 20.26
CA LYS A 268 -3.17 29.35 21.05
C LYS A 268 -4.39 28.66 21.65
N LYS A 269 -5.08 27.82 20.89
CA LYS A 269 -6.23 27.04 21.39
C LYS A 269 -5.84 26.06 22.50
N LEU A 270 -4.66 25.45 22.43
CA LEU A 270 -4.15 24.59 23.51
C LEU A 270 -3.94 25.39 24.80
N GLU A 271 -3.33 26.57 24.70
CA GLU A 271 -3.15 27.47 25.84
C GLU A 271 -4.49 27.84 26.48
N ASP A 272 -5.49 28.21 25.68
CA ASP A 272 -6.83 28.57 26.15
C ASP A 272 -7.54 27.40 26.86
N LEU A 273 -7.17 26.16 26.53
CA LEU A 273 -7.67 24.93 27.14
C LEU A 273 -6.81 24.43 28.31
N ASN A 274 -5.79 25.20 28.72
CA ASN A 274 -4.79 24.83 29.72
C ASN A 274 -4.10 23.49 29.38
N ILE A 275 -3.77 23.30 28.10
CA ILE A 275 -3.05 22.13 27.56
C ILE A 275 -1.65 22.58 27.17
N SER A 276 -0.66 21.82 27.64
CA SER A 276 0.73 21.97 27.21
C SER A 276 1.16 20.81 26.33
N LEU A 277 2.09 21.06 25.43
CA LEU A 277 2.77 20.01 24.69
C LEU A 277 3.63 19.17 25.65
N GLU A 278 3.73 17.86 25.41
CA GLU A 278 4.58 16.99 26.22
C GLU A 278 6.07 17.21 25.96
N LYS A 279 6.40 17.67 24.75
CA LYS A 279 7.74 18.06 24.30
C LYS A 279 7.64 19.34 23.47
N SER A 280 8.78 19.96 23.18
CA SER A 280 8.83 20.99 22.16
C SER A 280 8.32 20.43 20.83
N TYR A 281 7.53 21.24 20.14
CA TYR A 281 7.13 20.99 18.76
C TYR A 281 8.36 20.92 17.85
N ILE A 282 8.37 19.96 16.93
CA ILE A 282 9.48 19.72 15.99
C ILE A 282 8.99 20.03 14.57
N THR A 283 9.74 20.86 13.85
CA THR A 283 9.63 21.05 12.40
C THR A 283 10.88 20.55 11.70
N GLU A 284 10.69 19.96 10.53
CA GLU A 284 11.79 19.53 9.67
C GLU A 284 11.43 19.77 8.20
N VAL A 285 12.45 19.96 7.37
CA VAL A 285 12.30 20.00 5.92
C VAL A 285 13.18 18.91 5.35
N HIS A 286 12.55 17.93 4.70
CA HIS A 286 13.21 16.89 3.93
C HIS A 286 13.47 17.41 2.51
N VAL A 287 14.58 16.97 1.90
CA VAL A 287 14.97 17.43 0.56
C VAL A 287 14.00 16.90 -0.49
N ASN A 288 13.43 15.73 -0.23
CA ASN A 288 12.51 15.01 -1.11
C ASN A 288 11.43 14.28 -0.29
N PHE A 289 10.39 13.78 -0.97
CA PHE A 289 9.29 13.09 -0.30
C PHE A 289 9.71 11.76 0.36
N ALA A 290 10.61 11.00 -0.26
CA ALA A 290 11.01 9.68 0.24
C ALA A 290 11.71 9.77 1.61
N GLU A 291 12.59 10.75 1.81
CA GLU A 291 13.28 11.01 3.09
C GLU A 291 12.31 11.25 4.27
N SER A 292 11.06 11.67 4.00
CA SER A 292 10.04 11.80 5.06
C SER A 292 9.58 10.46 5.64
N TYR A 293 10.05 9.32 5.13
CA TYR A 293 9.78 7.99 5.69
C TYR A 293 10.96 7.39 6.47
N ASP A 294 12.13 8.05 6.51
CA ASP A 294 13.34 7.53 7.15
C ASP A 294 13.38 7.72 8.69
N PHE A 295 12.22 7.83 9.34
CA PHE A 295 12.08 8.02 10.80
C PHE A 295 12.36 6.76 11.63
#